data_AF-A0AAV9ZJG4-F1
#
_entry.id   AF-A0AAV9ZJG4-F1
#
_cell.length_a   1.000
_cell.length_b   1.000
_cell.length_c   1.000
_cell.angle_alpha   90.00
_cell.angle_beta   90.00
_cell.angle_gamma   90.00
#
_symmetry.space_group_name_H-M   'P 1'
#
loop_
_entity.id
_entity.type
_entity.pdbx_description
1 polymer ?
#
loop_
_entity_poly.entity_id
_entity_poly.type
_entity_poly.pdbx_seq_one_letter_code
_entity_poly.pdbx_strand_id
1 'polypeptide(L)'
;MHASFGDFIMKPSHKPWSLDVAVAKNTLASGCLAMLQKQLKFNICNFPDSHLSNKEVTGSEKFIADLPDALTYASQFWGSHLADSMFDDKILVLLKEFLGTKFLFWSEVVSLRQEVVTAAFPCRNT
;
A
#
# COMPACT_ATOMS: atom_id res chain seq x y z
N MET A 1 19.93 -4.46 -0.96
CA MET A 1 20.11 -5.37 0.19
C MET A 1 20.84 -6.60 -0.31
N HIS A 2 21.88 -7.09 0.37
CA HIS A 2 22.61 -8.29 -0.09
C HIS A 2 21.79 -9.55 0.20
N ALA A 3 21.70 -10.49 -0.75
CA ALA A 3 20.87 -11.69 -0.63
C ALA A 3 21.17 -12.49 0.66
N SER A 4 22.44 -12.53 1.07
CA SER A 4 22.86 -13.25 2.28
C SER A 4 22.32 -12.68 3.59
N PHE A 5 21.85 -11.42 3.62
CA PHE A 5 21.32 -10.83 4.85
C PHE A 5 19.94 -11.41 5.18
N GLY A 6 19.07 -11.54 4.19
CA GLY A 6 17.75 -12.19 4.35
C GLY A 6 17.90 -13.63 4.81
N ASP A 7 18.78 -14.37 4.13
CA ASP A 7 19.07 -15.78 4.48
C ASP A 7 19.67 -15.93 5.88
N PHE A 8 20.43 -14.95 6.35
CA PHE A 8 21.03 -14.95 7.68
C PHE A 8 19.98 -14.77 8.77
N ILE A 9 19.07 -13.80 8.62
CA ILE A 9 18.05 -13.52 9.65
C ILE A 9 16.93 -14.56 9.66
N MET A 10 16.65 -15.25 8.55
CA MET A 10 15.60 -16.28 8.50
C MET A 10 16.01 -17.63 9.12
N LYS A 11 17.29 -17.81 9.46
CA LYS A 11 17.82 -19.06 10.01
C LYS A 11 17.60 -19.14 11.53
N PRO A 12 16.88 -20.17 12.04
CA PRO A 12 16.61 -20.35 13.47
C PRO A 12 17.87 -20.55 14.33
N SER A 13 18.98 -20.94 13.71
CA SER A 13 20.28 -21.18 14.37
C SER A 13 20.97 -19.89 14.86
N HIS A 14 20.49 -18.71 14.46
CA HIS A 14 21.11 -17.42 14.81
C HIS A 14 20.31 -16.66 15.88
N LYS A 15 19.67 -17.36 16.82
CA LYS A 15 19.05 -16.71 17.99
C LYS A 15 20.08 -15.87 18.76
N PRO A 16 19.69 -14.68 19.27
CA PRO A 16 18.34 -14.11 19.29
C PRO A 16 17.92 -13.37 18.00
N TRP A 17 18.78 -13.25 17.00
CA TRP A 17 18.54 -12.42 15.80
C TRP A 17 17.74 -13.12 14.69
N SER A 18 17.27 -14.34 14.93
CA SER A 18 16.43 -15.07 13.99
C SER A 18 15.04 -14.45 13.92
N LEU A 19 14.60 -14.08 12.72
CA LEU A 19 13.26 -13.59 12.43
C LEU A 19 12.32 -14.76 12.17
N ASP A 20 11.19 -14.78 12.89
CA ASP A 20 10.07 -15.64 12.53
C ASP A 20 9.38 -15.04 11.30
N VAL A 21 9.54 -15.72 10.16
CA VAL A 21 9.02 -15.27 8.86
C VAL A 21 7.50 -15.19 8.87
N ALA A 22 6.82 -16.08 9.58
CA ALA A 22 5.37 -16.11 9.63
C ALA A 22 4.84 -14.91 10.46
N VAL A 23 5.48 -14.63 11.59
CA VAL A 23 5.18 -13.43 12.39
C VAL A 23 5.49 -12.14 11.61
N ALA A 24 6.60 -12.11 10.86
CA ALA A 24 6.97 -10.96 10.04
C ALA A 24 5.93 -10.69 8.94
N LYS A 25 5.47 -11.73 8.23
CA LYS A 25 4.43 -11.63 7.20
C LYS A 25 3.11 -11.08 7.77
N ASN A 26 2.64 -11.59 8.91
CA ASN A 26 1.44 -11.05 9.57
C ASN A 26 1.64 -9.60 10.03
N THR A 27 2.83 -9.26 10.50
CA THR A 27 3.18 -7.90 10.93
C THR A 27 3.12 -6.92 9.76
N LEU A 28 3.64 -7.32 8.59
CA LEU A 28 3.57 -6.49 7.39
C LEU A 28 2.14 -6.30 6.88
N ALA A 29 1.34 -7.38 6.84
CA ALA A 29 -0.07 -7.30 6.43
C ALA A 29 -0.88 -6.39 7.35
N SER A 30 -0.83 -6.65 8.66
CA SER A 30 -1.55 -5.84 9.66
C SER A 30 -1.03 -4.40 9.73
N GLY A 31 0.29 -4.19 9.59
CA GLY A 31 0.90 -2.87 9.52
C GLY A 31 0.41 -2.06 8.31
N CYS A 32 0.35 -2.66 7.13
CA CYS A 32 -0.17 -1.99 5.94
C CYS A 32 -1.65 -1.62 6.11
N LEU A 33 -2.49 -2.55 6.56
CA LEU A 33 -3.91 -2.29 6.81
C LEU A 33 -4.12 -1.17 7.84
N ALA A 34 -3.37 -1.19 8.95
CA ALA A 34 -3.42 -0.13 9.95
C ALA A 34 -2.97 1.22 9.38
N MET A 35 -1.95 1.23 8.51
CA MET A 35 -1.50 2.47 7.88
C MET A 35 -2.54 3.06 6.92
N LEU A 36 -3.18 2.21 6.12
CA LEU A 36 -4.29 2.61 5.25
C LEU A 36 -5.45 3.15 6.07
N GLN A 37 -5.82 2.46 7.15
CA GLN A 37 -6.90 2.88 8.03
C GLN A 37 -6.64 4.27 8.64
N LYS A 38 -5.40 4.51 9.07
CA LYS A 38 -5.00 5.75 9.74
C LYS A 38 -4.87 6.94 8.78
N GLN A 39 -4.29 6.74 7.60
CA GLN A 39 -3.88 7.86 6.74
C GLN A 39 -4.83 8.12 5.58
N LEU A 40 -5.62 7.12 5.15
CA LEU A 40 -6.64 7.37 4.13
C LEU A 40 -7.76 8.24 4.70
N LYS A 41 -8.07 9.30 3.99
CA LYS A 41 -9.12 10.26 4.31
C LYS A 41 -9.96 10.54 3.07
N PHE A 42 -11.21 10.97 3.29
CA PHE A 42 -12.05 11.44 2.19
C PHE A 42 -11.34 12.57 1.44
N ASN A 43 -11.44 12.54 0.11
CA ASN A 43 -10.81 13.51 -0.76
C ASN A 43 -9.32 13.70 -0.44
N ILE A 44 -8.59 12.58 -0.29
CA ILE A 44 -7.18 12.63 0.09
C ILE A 44 -6.38 13.49 -0.89
N CYS A 45 -6.77 13.43 -2.16
CA CYS A 45 -6.21 14.17 -3.30
C CYS A 45 -6.65 15.64 -3.39
N ASN A 46 -7.48 16.09 -2.45
CA ASN A 46 -7.99 17.45 -2.31
C ASN A 46 -8.56 18.00 -3.64
N PHE A 47 -9.36 17.18 -4.32
CA PHE A 47 -10.04 17.57 -5.52
C PHE A 47 -11.08 18.66 -5.25
N PRO A 48 -11.18 19.68 -6.13
CA PRO A 48 -12.20 20.72 -6.04
C PRO A 48 -13.62 20.16 -6.13
N ASP A 49 -13.76 19.03 -6.84
CA ASP A 49 -15.01 18.32 -7.04
C ASP A 49 -14.75 16.81 -7.02
N SER A 50 -15.42 16.09 -6.10
CA SER A 50 -15.33 14.64 -5.97
C SER A 50 -16.05 13.87 -7.09
N HIS A 51 -16.77 14.56 -7.97
CA HIS A 51 -17.42 13.97 -9.15
C HIS A 51 -16.51 13.93 -10.39
N LEU A 52 -15.38 14.65 -10.36
CA LEU A 52 -14.41 14.61 -11.44
C LEU A 52 -13.68 13.27 -11.45
N SER A 53 -13.49 12.72 -12.65
CA SER A 53 -12.64 11.56 -12.84
C SER A 53 -11.19 11.93 -12.50
N ASN A 54 -10.44 10.96 -11.97
CA ASN A 54 -9.00 11.11 -11.72
C ASN A 54 -8.20 11.54 -12.97
N LYS A 55 -8.72 11.27 -14.18
CA LYS A 55 -8.15 11.70 -15.47
C LYS A 55 -8.35 13.18 -15.78
N GLU A 56 -9.38 13.78 -15.22
CA GLU A 56 -9.79 15.15 -15.49
C GLU A 56 -9.08 16.14 -14.54
N VAL A 57 -8.34 15.63 -13.56
CA VAL A 57 -7.65 16.46 -12.58
C VAL A 57 -6.22 16.80 -13.02
N THR A 58 -6.01 18.09 -13.28
CA THR A 58 -4.68 18.67 -13.47
C THR A 58 -3.92 18.77 -12.14
N GLY A 59 -2.68 18.28 -12.10
CA GLY A 59 -1.81 18.36 -10.91
C GLY A 59 -1.79 17.11 -10.01
N SER A 60 -2.40 16.01 -10.43
CA SER A 60 -2.40 14.71 -9.72
C SER A 60 -1.00 14.14 -9.47
N GLU A 61 -0.03 14.42 -10.35
CA GLU A 61 1.38 14.01 -10.21
C GLU A 61 2.03 14.58 -8.94
N LYS A 62 1.80 15.87 -8.66
CA LYS A 62 2.32 16.54 -7.47
C LYS A 62 1.71 15.94 -6.21
N PHE A 63 0.41 15.63 -6.26
CA PHE A 63 -0.27 15.02 -5.14
C PHE A 63 0.31 13.64 -4.79
N ILE A 64 0.55 12.79 -5.80
CA ILE A 64 1.19 11.50 -5.60
C ILE A 64 2.61 11.64 -5.05
N ALA A 65 3.36 12.63 -5.52
CA ALA A 65 4.72 12.91 -5.02
C ALA A 65 4.72 13.36 -3.54
N ASP A 66 3.66 14.04 -3.09
CA ASP A 66 3.52 14.52 -1.72
C ASP A 66 2.95 13.47 -0.75
N LEU A 67 2.51 12.30 -1.25
CA LEU A 67 2.03 11.22 -0.38
C LEU A 67 3.16 10.65 0.47
N PRO A 68 2.94 10.41 1.79
CA PRO A 68 3.94 9.77 2.63
C PRO A 68 4.37 8.41 2.08
N ASP A 69 5.68 8.15 2.03
CA ASP A 69 6.24 6.88 1.53
C ASP A 69 5.59 5.64 2.15
N ALA A 70 5.30 5.70 3.45
CA ALA A 70 4.64 4.60 4.16
C ALA A 70 3.21 4.34 3.66
N LEU A 71 2.46 5.39 3.31
CA LEU A 71 1.11 5.25 2.74
C LEU A 71 1.20 4.75 1.29
N THR A 72 2.15 5.26 0.52
CA THR A 72 2.43 4.81 -0.85
C THR A 72 2.81 3.33 -0.87
N TYR A 73 3.66 2.88 0.05
CA TYR A 73 4.03 1.49 0.23
C TYR A 73 2.82 0.64 0.64
N ALA A 74 2.11 1.03 1.69
CA ALA A 74 0.94 0.28 2.17
C ALA A 74 -0.13 0.14 1.07
N SER A 75 -0.39 1.21 0.31
CA SER A 75 -1.39 1.22 -0.77
C SER A 75 -1.04 0.25 -1.90
N GLN A 76 0.24 -0.03 -2.13
CA GLN A 76 0.71 -0.95 -3.15
C GLN A 76 0.77 -2.40 -2.67
N PHE A 77 1.24 -2.63 -1.44
CA PHE A 77 1.65 -3.96 -1.01
C PHE A 77 0.72 -4.64 -0.01
N TRP A 78 -0.29 -3.95 0.53
CA TRP A 78 -1.18 -4.57 1.55
C TRP A 78 -1.80 -5.89 1.09
N GLY A 79 -2.25 -5.98 -0.18
CA GLY A 79 -2.88 -7.18 -0.73
C GLY A 79 -1.91 -8.35 -0.92
N SER A 80 -0.67 -8.06 -1.34
CA SER A 80 0.40 -9.06 -1.44
C SER A 80 0.77 -9.59 -0.05
N HIS A 81 0.98 -8.69 0.93
CA HIS A 81 1.29 -9.09 2.30
C HIS A 81 0.15 -9.88 2.93
N LEU A 82 -1.11 -9.52 2.62
CA LEU A 82 -2.27 -10.27 3.07
C LEU A 82 -2.28 -11.70 2.51
N ALA A 83 -2.00 -11.87 1.21
CA ALA A 83 -1.92 -13.18 0.56
C ALA A 83 -0.79 -14.06 1.13
N ASP A 84 0.30 -13.44 1.58
CA ASP A 84 1.43 -14.13 2.21
C ASP A 84 1.23 -14.41 3.71
N SER A 85 0.26 -13.76 4.35
CA SER A 85 0.02 -13.86 5.80
C SER A 85 -0.71 -15.16 6.19
N MET A 86 -0.61 -15.53 7.46
CA MET A 86 -1.40 -16.62 8.05
C MET A 86 -2.88 -16.27 8.22
N PHE A 87 -3.28 -15.02 7.93
CA PHE A 87 -4.66 -14.52 8.03
C PHE A 87 -5.31 -14.82 9.40
N ASP A 88 -4.89 -14.08 10.43
CA ASP A 88 -5.45 -14.21 11.79
C ASP A 88 -6.65 -13.28 12.05
N ASP A 89 -7.30 -13.45 13.21
CA ASP A 89 -8.46 -12.66 13.61
C ASP A 89 -8.20 -11.14 13.61
N LYS A 90 -6.97 -10.74 13.97
CA LYS A 90 -6.57 -9.34 13.98
C LYS A 90 -6.55 -8.78 12.56
N ILE A 91 -5.97 -9.51 11.61
CA ILE A 91 -5.99 -9.15 10.19
C ILE A 91 -7.42 -9.08 9.67
N LEU A 92 -8.28 -10.04 10.04
CA LEU A 92 -9.68 -10.04 9.61
C LEU A 92 -10.44 -8.79 10.08
N VAL A 93 -10.24 -8.36 11.33
CA VAL A 93 -10.85 -7.12 11.85
C VAL A 93 -10.36 -5.90 11.06
N LEU A 94 -9.05 -5.75 10.91
CA LEU A 94 -8.46 -4.63 10.17
C LEU A 94 -8.92 -4.60 8.71
N LEU A 95 -9.02 -5.77 8.07
CA LEU A 95 -9.48 -5.89 6.69
C LEU A 95 -10.94 -5.46 6.56
N LYS A 96 -11.82 -5.89 7.47
CA LYS A 96 -13.23 -5.48 7.48
C LYS A 96 -13.39 -3.97 7.64
N GLU A 97 -12.65 -3.36 8.56
CA GLU A 97 -12.66 -1.91 8.77
C GLU A 97 -12.19 -1.16 7.54
N PHE A 98 -11.07 -1.61 6.95
CA PHE A 98 -10.52 -1.04 5.73
C PHE A 98 -11.52 -1.11 4.58
N LEU A 99 -12.08 -2.29 4.32
CA LEU A 99 -13.04 -2.49 3.22
C LEU A 99 -14.34 -1.69 3.43
N GLY A 100 -14.80 -1.58 4.67
CA GLY A 100 -16.03 -0.87 4.99
C GLY A 100 -15.92 0.65 4.98
N THR A 101 -14.74 1.21 5.24
CA THR A 101 -14.61 2.67 5.48
C THR A 101 -13.58 3.38 4.62
N LYS A 102 -12.58 2.67 4.09
CA LYS A 102 -11.42 3.29 3.40
C LYS A 102 -11.17 2.76 2.00
N PHE A 103 -11.88 1.72 1.58
CA PHE A 103 -11.69 1.10 0.26
C PHE A 103 -11.78 2.10 -0.90
N LEU A 104 -12.79 2.98 -0.89
CA LEU A 104 -12.96 3.97 -1.95
C LEU A 104 -11.80 4.97 -1.98
N PHE A 105 -11.35 5.45 -0.83
CA PHE A 105 -10.21 6.38 -0.75
C PHE A 105 -8.91 5.73 -1.22
N TRP A 106 -8.73 4.44 -0.94
CA TRP A 106 -7.62 3.67 -1.49
C TRP A 106 -7.72 3.55 -3.01
N SER A 107 -8.91 3.29 -3.55
CA SER A 107 -9.12 3.16 -4.99
C SER A 107 -8.77 4.44 -5.76
N GLU A 108 -9.04 5.61 -5.18
CA GLU A 108 -8.63 6.91 -5.73
C GLU A 108 -7.10 7.01 -5.85
N VAL A 109 -6.37 6.67 -4.78
CA VAL A 109 -4.90 6.68 -4.76
C VAL A 109 -4.32 5.73 -5.82
N VAL A 110 -4.86 4.52 -5.94
CA VAL A 110 -4.38 3.54 -6.92
C VAL A 110 -4.66 3.99 -8.36
N SER A 111 -5.87 4.48 -8.62
CA SER A 111 -6.27 4.95 -9.94
C SER A 111 -5.39 6.12 -10.40
N LEU A 112 -5.14 7.11 -9.53
CA LEU A 112 -4.26 8.24 -9.88
C LEU A 112 -2.84 7.78 -10.19
N ARG A 113 -2.29 6.84 -9.41
CA ARG A 113 -0.94 6.32 -9.67
C ARG A 113 -0.85 5.61 -11.01
N GLN A 114 -1.88 4.85 -11.40
CA GLN A 114 -1.91 4.20 -12.70
C GLN A 114 -1.97 5.23 -13.84
N GLU A 115 -2.79 6.28 -13.71
CA GLU A 115 -2.85 7.35 -14.71
C GLU A 115 -1.52 8.09 -14.86
N VAL A 116 -0.83 8.41 -13.76
CA VAL A 116 0.51 9.05 -13.82
C VAL A 116 1.54 8.14 -14.49
N VAL A 117 1.52 6.84 -14.20
CA VAL A 117 2.41 5.88 -14.88
C VAL A 117 2.10 5.82 -16.38
N THR A 118 0.83 5.77 -16.78
CA THR A 118 0.43 5.77 -18.19
C THR A 118 0.80 7.08 -18.90
N ALA A 119 0.68 8.23 -18.23
CA ALA A 119 1.08 9.53 -18.77
C ALA A 119 2.60 9.69 -18.91
N ALA A 120 3.38 9.15 -17.98
CA ALA A 120 4.86 9.17 -18.01
C ALA A 120 5.46 8.26 -19.09
N PHE A 121 4.70 7.26 -19.57
CA PHE A 121 5.04 6.42 -20.71
C PHE A 121 4.06 6.68 -21.86
N PRO A 122 4.07 7.87 -22.50
CA PRO A 122 3.25 8.09 -23.66
C PRO A 122 3.73 7.13 -24.74
N CYS A 123 2.84 6.25 -25.21
CA CYS A 123 3.13 5.35 -26.31
C CYS A 123 3.82 6.12 -27.45
N ARG A 124 5.06 5.74 -27.77
CA ARG A 124 5.66 6.02 -29.08
C ARG A 124 4.78 5.32 -30.11
N ASN A 125 3.86 6.05 -30.73
CA ASN A 125 3.18 5.57 -31.92
C ASN A 125 4.23 5.46 -33.05
N THR A 126 4.50 4.24 -33.50
CA THR A 126 5.02 3.94 -34.84
C THR A 126 3.86 3.66 -35.77
#